data_AF-A0A2N3DKJ9-F1
#
_entry.id   AF-A0A2N3DKJ9-F1
#
_cell.length_a   1.000
_cell.length_b   1.000
_cell.length_c   1.000
_cell.angle_alpha   90.00
_cell.angle_beta   90.00
_cell.angle_gamma   90.00
#
_symmetry.space_group_name_H-M   'P 1'
#
loop_
_entity.id
_entity.type
_entity.pdbx_description
1 polymer ?
#
loop_
_entity_poly.entity_id
_entity_poly.type
_entity_poly.pdbx_seq_one_letter_code
_entity_poly.pdbx_strand_id
1 'polypeptide(L)'
;DQLAERRAADGFGGMPFASDSLTEDYELGLAIGAAGGRCRFVRVRGDDGTLVATRAFFPNRFESVVRQKCRWVLGIALQGWDRVGWSGGMIERWMRARDRRGPLTALVLLAGYALVVLTGLMGIAIAAGLTRPVPLTPLLEALLIANVAAFVWRVGMRFAFTAREYGWREGALAILRLPLANVIAIIAGRRAVLAYAATLGGRAAVWDKTEHEVHPAQLGLAGNAR
;
A
#
# COMPACT_ATOMS: atom_id res chain seq x y z
N ASP A 1 27.05 -6.10 18.21
CA ASP A 1 25.88 -5.70 17.41
C ASP A 1 24.84 -6.80 17.55
N GLN A 2 24.09 -6.78 18.67
CA GLN A 2 23.44 -7.98 19.23
C GLN A 2 22.33 -8.57 18.33
N LEU A 3 21.78 -7.77 17.40
CA LEU A 3 20.73 -8.21 16.48
C LEU A 3 21.29 -9.05 15.33
N ALA A 4 22.47 -8.65 14.80
CA ALA A 4 23.17 -9.39 13.75
C ALA A 4 23.70 -10.73 14.29
N GLU A 5 24.27 -10.73 15.51
CA GLU A 5 24.75 -11.93 16.18
C GLU A 5 23.63 -12.92 16.50
N ARG A 6 22.44 -12.45 16.94
CA ARG A 6 21.28 -13.31 17.17
C ARG A 6 20.69 -13.89 15.88
N ARG A 7 20.62 -13.10 14.80
CA ARG A 7 20.16 -13.62 13.49
C ARG A 7 21.11 -14.60 12.84
N ALA A 8 22.41 -14.49 13.11
CA ALA A 8 23.38 -15.50 12.70
C ALA A 8 23.07 -16.87 13.35
N ALA A 9 22.54 -16.89 14.57
CA ALA A 9 22.12 -18.11 15.26
C ALA A 9 20.78 -18.69 14.75
N ASP A 10 19.86 -17.84 14.25
CA ASP A 10 18.55 -18.25 13.74
C ASP A 10 18.55 -18.81 12.30
N GLY A 11 19.71 -19.15 11.73
CA GLY A 11 19.81 -19.85 10.44
C GLY A 11 19.79 -18.96 9.19
N PHE A 12 19.90 -17.63 9.32
CA PHE A 12 19.98 -16.70 8.17
C PHE A 12 21.40 -16.56 7.58
N GLY A 13 22.29 -17.54 7.83
CA GLY A 13 23.64 -17.57 7.26
C GLY A 13 24.52 -16.37 7.61
N GLY A 14 24.26 -15.69 8.74
CA GLY A 14 24.98 -14.48 9.14
C GLY A 14 24.65 -13.23 8.33
N MET A 15 23.66 -13.29 7.41
CA MET A 15 23.19 -12.10 6.70
C MET A 15 22.12 -11.35 7.52
N PRO A 16 22.11 -10.01 7.46
CA PRO A 16 21.14 -9.20 8.22
C PRO A 16 19.68 -9.39 7.74
N PHE A 17 19.48 -9.94 6.53
CA PHE A 17 18.19 -10.11 5.86
C PHE A 17 18.02 -11.52 5.28
N ALA A 18 16.77 -12.00 5.23
CA ALA A 18 16.41 -13.24 4.56
C ALA A 18 16.42 -13.02 3.04
N SER A 19 17.33 -13.67 2.32
CA SER A 19 17.52 -13.48 0.87
C SER A 19 16.34 -13.95 0.01
N ASP A 20 15.45 -14.75 0.59
CA ASP A 20 14.24 -15.28 -0.05
C ASP A 20 12.97 -14.49 0.31
N SER A 21 13.08 -13.45 1.17
CA SER A 21 11.94 -12.60 1.51
C SER A 21 11.72 -11.52 0.47
N LEU A 22 10.49 -11.45 -0.06
CA LEU A 22 10.08 -10.33 -0.92
C LEU A 22 9.93 -9.02 -0.15
N THR A 23 9.89 -9.04 1.18
CA THR A 23 9.70 -7.88 2.07
C THR A 23 10.52 -8.06 3.35
N GLU A 24 11.84 -8.16 3.18
CA GLU A 24 12.83 -8.34 4.24
C GLU A 24 12.73 -7.27 5.35
N ASP A 25 12.38 -6.05 4.97
CA ASP A 25 12.25 -4.87 5.83
C ASP A 25 11.07 -5.01 6.79
N TYR A 26 9.95 -5.54 6.29
CA TYR A 26 8.78 -5.86 7.09
C TYR A 26 9.07 -6.98 8.11
N GLU A 27 9.69 -8.08 7.67
CA GLU A 27 10.07 -9.18 8.57
C GLU A 27 11.10 -8.73 9.62
N LEU A 28 12.03 -7.86 9.21
CA LEU A 28 13.01 -7.25 10.11
C LEU A 28 12.32 -6.51 11.25
N GLY A 29 11.35 -5.65 10.93
CA GLY A 29 10.60 -4.88 11.92
C GLY A 29 9.86 -5.76 12.94
N LEU A 30 9.22 -6.85 12.46
CA LEU A 30 8.53 -7.79 13.34
C LEU A 30 9.50 -8.51 14.29
N ALA A 31 10.66 -8.93 13.79
CA ALA A 31 11.66 -9.61 14.61
C ALA A 31 12.35 -8.66 15.62
N ILE A 32 12.55 -7.38 15.28
CA ILE A 32 13.00 -6.37 16.27
C ILE A 32 11.98 -6.26 17.41
N GLY A 33 10.68 -6.19 17.07
CA GLY A 33 9.61 -6.14 18.07
C GLY A 33 9.55 -7.40 18.93
N ALA A 34 9.68 -8.59 18.32
CA ALA A 34 9.72 -9.87 19.03
C ALA A 34 10.93 -9.98 19.99
N ALA A 35 12.05 -9.35 19.64
CA ALA A 35 13.23 -9.26 20.49
C ALA A 35 13.12 -8.21 21.62
N GLY A 36 11.95 -7.57 21.79
CA GLY A 36 11.72 -6.53 22.79
C GLY A 36 12.19 -5.13 22.38
N GLY A 37 12.57 -4.95 21.12
CA GLY A 37 12.94 -3.65 20.56
C GLY A 37 11.75 -2.68 20.55
N ARG A 38 12.05 -1.38 20.70
CA ARG A 38 11.04 -0.30 20.62
C ARG A 38 11.31 0.55 19.40
N CYS A 39 10.27 0.83 18.63
CA CYS A 39 10.32 1.74 17.50
C CYS A 39 9.72 3.10 17.87
N ARG A 40 10.30 4.18 17.34
CA ARG A 40 9.74 5.54 17.43
C ARG A 40 9.65 6.13 16.03
N PHE A 41 8.47 6.58 15.65
CA PHE A 41 8.28 7.35 14.43
C PHE A 41 8.46 8.83 14.76
N VAL A 42 9.59 9.41 14.33
CA VAL A 42 9.92 10.81 14.62
C VAL A 42 9.81 11.62 13.34
N ARG A 43 9.10 12.75 13.40
CA ARG A 43 9.01 13.72 12.31
C ARG A 43 9.83 14.95 12.68
N VAL A 44 11.04 15.06 12.13
CA VAL A 44 11.98 16.16 12.40
C VAL A 44 12.14 17.03 11.15
N ARG A 45 12.33 18.33 11.35
CA ARG A 45 12.73 19.27 10.30
C ARG A 45 14.13 19.80 10.60
N GLY A 46 14.92 20.02 9.56
CA GLY A 46 16.21 20.69 9.65
C GLY A 46 16.06 22.19 9.91
N ASP A 47 17.18 22.87 10.13
CA ASP A 47 17.23 24.33 10.36
C ASP A 47 16.70 25.13 9.17
N ASP A 48 16.78 24.55 7.97
CA ASP A 48 16.20 25.06 6.72
C ASP A 48 14.67 24.88 6.62
N GLY A 49 14.05 24.31 7.67
CA GLY A 49 12.64 23.99 7.71
C GLY A 49 12.26 22.76 6.88
N THR A 50 13.21 22.08 6.23
CA THR A 50 12.95 20.93 5.36
C THR A 50 12.72 19.66 6.19
N LEU A 51 11.77 18.81 5.79
CA LEU A 51 11.56 17.52 6.44
C LEU A 51 12.80 16.63 6.28
N VAL A 52 13.30 16.10 7.41
CA VAL A 52 14.34 15.07 7.44
C VAL A 52 13.71 13.74 7.01
N ALA A 53 13.90 13.37 5.75
CA ALA A 53 13.34 12.17 5.14
C ALA A 53 14.19 11.70 3.96
N THR A 54 14.14 10.39 3.66
CA THR A 54 14.70 9.83 2.43
C THR A 54 13.88 10.28 1.23
N ARG A 55 14.57 10.79 0.19
CA ARG A 55 13.94 11.20 -1.08
C ARG A 55 14.40 10.26 -2.19
N ALA A 56 13.45 9.67 -2.89
CA ALA A 56 13.71 8.81 -4.03
C ALA A 56 12.67 9.08 -5.13
N PHE A 57 13.05 8.87 -6.39
CA PHE A 57 12.06 8.89 -7.46
C PHE A 57 11.12 7.70 -7.32
N PHE A 58 9.86 7.97 -7.64
CA PHE A 58 8.86 6.93 -7.75
C PHE A 58 8.83 6.41 -9.19
N PRO A 59 8.70 5.09 -9.42
CA PRO A 59 8.68 4.55 -10.78
C PRO A 59 7.65 5.26 -11.65
N ASN A 60 8.08 5.72 -12.82
CA ASN A 60 7.23 6.51 -13.72
C ASN A 60 6.44 5.66 -14.74
N ARG A 61 6.71 4.35 -14.81
CA ARG A 61 6.00 3.41 -15.70
C ARG A 61 4.95 2.63 -14.95
N PHE A 62 3.74 2.56 -15.53
CA PHE A 62 2.60 1.86 -14.95
C PHE A 62 2.94 0.40 -14.56
N GLU A 63 3.61 -0.33 -15.46
CA GLU A 63 3.97 -1.73 -15.21
C GLU A 63 4.94 -1.89 -14.04
N SER A 64 5.94 -1.00 -13.93
CA SER A 64 6.91 -1.00 -12.83
C SER A 64 6.23 -0.75 -11.49
N VAL A 65 5.26 0.18 -11.44
CA VAL A 65 4.48 0.45 -10.23
C VAL A 65 3.60 -0.74 -9.85
N VAL A 66 2.93 -1.37 -10.82
CA VAL A 66 2.12 -2.57 -10.59
C VAL A 66 2.98 -3.72 -10.07
N ARG A 67 4.17 -3.93 -10.64
CA ARG A 67 5.14 -4.94 -10.22
C ARG A 67 5.61 -4.72 -8.79
N GLN A 68 6.01 -3.48 -8.45
CA GLN A 68 6.39 -3.10 -7.09
C GLN A 68 5.26 -3.32 -6.09
N LYS A 69 4.04 -2.88 -6.40
CA LYS A 69 2.88 -3.06 -5.52
C LYS A 69 2.50 -4.54 -5.37
N CYS A 70 2.60 -5.32 -6.45
CA CYS A 70 2.37 -6.76 -6.45
C CYS A 70 3.33 -7.47 -5.50
N ARG A 71 4.63 -7.13 -5.55
CA ARG A 71 5.66 -7.66 -4.64
C ARG A 71 5.29 -7.44 -3.18
N TRP A 72 4.86 -6.23 -2.81
CA TRP A 72 4.46 -5.94 -1.43
C TRP A 72 3.22 -6.71 -1.00
N VAL A 73 2.20 -6.81 -1.85
CA VAL A 73 0.98 -7.57 -1.53
C VAL A 73 1.31 -9.06 -1.38
N LEU A 74 2.11 -9.62 -2.29
CA LEU A 74 2.53 -11.02 -2.24
C LEU A 74 3.36 -11.32 -0.98
N GLY A 75 4.38 -10.51 -0.70
CA GLY A 75 5.28 -10.69 0.45
C GLY A 75 4.57 -10.51 1.80
N ILE A 76 3.86 -9.39 1.99
CA ILE A 76 3.24 -9.07 3.29
C ILE A 76 1.98 -9.89 3.52
N ALA A 77 1.05 -9.88 2.55
CA ALA A 77 -0.31 -10.40 2.76
C ALA A 77 -0.43 -11.90 2.59
N LEU A 78 0.38 -12.49 1.71
CA LEU A 78 0.27 -13.90 1.33
C LEU A 78 1.43 -14.72 1.91
N GLN A 79 2.67 -14.53 1.44
CA GLN A 79 3.84 -15.25 1.94
C GLN A 79 4.12 -14.97 3.42
N GLY A 80 3.80 -13.76 3.91
CA GLY A 80 3.91 -13.42 5.32
C GLY A 80 3.05 -14.30 6.22
N TRP A 81 1.99 -14.94 5.71
CA TRP A 81 1.24 -15.95 6.44
C TRP A 81 2.10 -17.16 6.76
N ASP A 82 2.80 -17.69 5.75
CA ASP A 82 3.63 -18.90 5.87
C ASP A 82 4.90 -18.63 6.66
N ARG A 83 5.55 -17.48 6.42
CA ARG A 83 6.88 -17.17 6.96
C ARG A 83 6.85 -16.73 8.42
N VAL A 84 5.93 -15.84 8.78
CA VAL A 84 5.90 -15.23 10.12
C VAL A 84 4.60 -15.49 10.89
N GLY A 85 3.61 -16.16 10.29
CA GLY A 85 2.41 -16.64 10.98
C GLY A 85 1.56 -15.55 11.63
N TRP A 86 0.69 -15.98 12.55
CA TRP A 86 -0.15 -15.13 13.39
C TRP A 86 0.25 -15.30 14.86
N SER A 87 1.22 -14.51 15.31
CA SER A 87 1.74 -14.56 16.68
C SER A 87 1.50 -13.24 17.43
N GLY A 88 1.81 -13.24 18.73
CA GLY A 88 1.66 -12.08 19.62
C GLY A 88 0.25 -11.88 20.18
N GLY A 89 0.06 -10.77 20.91
CA GLY A 89 -1.22 -10.42 21.56
C GLY A 89 -2.29 -9.91 20.58
N MET A 90 -3.45 -9.50 21.11
CA MET A 90 -4.59 -9.03 20.30
C MET A 90 -4.21 -7.84 19.40
N ILE A 91 -3.41 -6.90 19.91
CA ILE A 91 -2.96 -5.72 19.16
C ILE A 91 -2.07 -6.13 17.99
N GLU A 92 -1.12 -7.04 18.23
CA GLU A 92 -0.21 -7.55 17.19
C GLU A 92 -0.97 -8.28 16.09
N ARG A 93 -1.93 -9.15 16.48
CA ARG A 93 -2.80 -9.83 15.51
C ARG A 93 -3.64 -8.85 14.71
N TRP A 94 -4.14 -7.77 15.33
CA TRP A 94 -4.86 -6.72 14.63
C TRP A 94 -3.97 -5.96 13.63
N MET A 95 -2.73 -5.61 14.01
CA MET A 95 -1.77 -4.96 13.10
C MET A 95 -1.48 -5.85 11.90
N ARG A 96 -1.18 -7.14 12.12
CA ARG A 96 -0.97 -8.11 11.04
C ARG A 96 -2.20 -8.24 10.14
N ALA A 97 -3.40 -8.27 10.71
CA ALA A 97 -4.63 -8.33 9.91
C ALA A 97 -4.80 -7.08 9.04
N ARG A 98 -4.49 -5.90 9.61
CA ARG A 98 -4.52 -4.62 8.90
C ARG A 98 -3.50 -4.57 7.76
N ASP A 99 -2.31 -5.13 7.93
CA ASP A 99 -1.27 -5.13 6.90
C ASP A 99 -1.56 -6.15 5.80
N ARG A 100 -2.14 -7.29 6.17
CA ARG A 100 -2.49 -8.39 5.25
C ARG A 100 -3.81 -8.20 4.51
N ARG A 101 -4.57 -7.14 4.76
CA ARG A 101 -5.87 -6.88 4.07
C ARG A 101 -5.74 -6.45 2.60
N GLY A 102 -4.53 -6.38 2.05
CA GLY A 102 -4.26 -5.92 0.68
C GLY A 102 -5.11 -6.62 -0.39
N PRO A 103 -5.12 -7.96 -0.46
CA PRO A 103 -5.94 -8.71 -1.43
C PRO A 103 -7.44 -8.45 -1.28
N LEU A 104 -7.95 -8.43 -0.04
CA LEU A 104 -9.36 -8.13 0.23
C LEU A 104 -9.71 -6.70 -0.20
N THR A 105 -8.82 -5.74 0.05
CA THR A 105 -9.00 -4.35 -0.38
C THR A 105 -9.08 -4.25 -1.91
N ALA A 106 -8.25 -5.00 -2.63
CA ALA A 106 -8.29 -5.06 -4.10
C ALA A 106 -9.63 -5.62 -4.62
N LEU A 107 -10.18 -6.66 -3.98
CA LEU A 107 -11.49 -7.22 -4.31
C LEU A 107 -12.63 -6.22 -4.04
N VAL A 108 -12.62 -5.57 -2.87
CA VAL A 108 -13.62 -4.56 -2.51
C VAL A 108 -13.55 -3.37 -3.47
N LEU A 109 -12.35 -2.93 -3.87
CA LEU A 109 -12.19 -1.89 -4.88
C LEU A 109 -12.78 -2.32 -6.22
N LEU A 110 -12.48 -3.54 -6.69
CA LEU A 110 -13.04 -4.07 -7.93
C LEU A 110 -14.57 -4.07 -7.90
N ALA A 111 -15.18 -4.57 -6.82
CA ALA A 111 -16.62 -4.55 -6.63
C ALA A 111 -17.19 -3.11 -6.61
N GLY A 112 -16.49 -2.18 -5.95
CA GLY A 112 -16.87 -0.77 -5.93
C GLY A 112 -16.86 -0.12 -7.31
N TYR A 113 -15.83 -0.37 -8.12
CA TYR A 113 -15.78 0.14 -9.50
C TYR A 113 -16.84 -0.51 -10.40
N ALA A 114 -17.08 -1.81 -10.25
CA ALA A 114 -18.18 -2.48 -10.95
C ALA A 114 -19.54 -1.85 -10.59
N LEU A 115 -19.76 -1.56 -9.30
CA LEU A 115 -20.97 -0.89 -8.84
C LEU A 115 -21.12 0.50 -9.45
N VAL A 116 -20.06 1.32 -9.50
CA VAL A 116 -20.09 2.64 -10.15
C VAL A 116 -20.53 2.53 -11.61
N VAL A 117 -20.00 1.55 -12.36
CA VAL A 117 -20.39 1.32 -13.76
C VAL A 117 -21.86 0.91 -13.85
N LEU A 118 -22.30 -0.07 -13.04
CA LEU A 118 -23.69 -0.54 -13.05
C LEU A 118 -24.67 0.57 -12.66
N THR A 119 -24.34 1.40 -11.65
CA THR A 119 -25.13 2.56 -11.26
C THR A 119 -25.21 3.59 -12.38
N GLY A 120 -24.11 3.84 -13.10
CA GLY A 120 -24.11 4.72 -14.26
C GLY A 120 -25.02 4.23 -15.40
N LEU A 121 -24.94 2.93 -15.73
CA LEU A 121 -25.82 2.30 -16.72
C LEU A 121 -27.29 2.35 -16.30
N MET A 122 -27.58 2.11 -15.02
CA MET A 122 -28.93 2.24 -14.47
C MET A 122 -29.43 3.68 -14.55
N GLY A 123 -28.57 4.67 -14.28
CA GLY A 123 -28.90 6.09 -14.43
C GLY A 123 -29.27 6.46 -15.86
N ILE A 124 -28.55 5.92 -16.86
CA ILE A 124 -28.88 6.09 -18.28
C ILE A 124 -30.24 5.46 -18.61
N ALA A 125 -30.49 4.24 -18.14
CA ALA A 125 -31.77 3.57 -18.36
C ALA A 125 -32.95 4.33 -17.74
N ILE A 126 -32.78 4.91 -16.55
CA ILE A 126 -33.77 5.78 -15.91
C ILE A 126 -34.01 7.04 -16.74
N ALA A 127 -32.94 7.71 -17.18
CA ALA A 127 -33.03 8.93 -18.00
C ALA A 127 -33.73 8.68 -19.34
N ALA A 128 -33.57 7.47 -19.91
CA ALA A 128 -34.24 7.02 -21.12
C ALA A 128 -35.65 6.45 -20.88
N GLY A 129 -36.15 6.46 -19.64
CA GLY A 129 -37.49 5.98 -19.29
C GLY A 129 -37.68 4.45 -19.33
N LEU A 130 -36.59 3.68 -19.42
CA LEU A 130 -36.61 2.22 -19.48
C LEU A 130 -36.84 1.57 -18.11
N THR A 131 -36.55 2.28 -17.03
CA THR A 131 -36.71 1.77 -15.65
C THR A 131 -36.96 2.90 -14.66
N ARG A 132 -37.32 2.56 -13.42
CA ARG A 132 -37.60 3.51 -12.33
C ARG A 132 -36.44 3.52 -11.32
N PRO A 133 -36.19 4.65 -10.63
CA PRO A 133 -35.24 4.72 -9.54
C PRO A 133 -35.60 3.73 -8.42
N VAL A 134 -34.60 3.02 -7.90
CA VAL A 134 -34.75 2.20 -6.70
C VAL A 134 -34.63 3.12 -5.48
N PRO A 135 -35.62 3.15 -4.57
CA PRO A 135 -35.54 3.99 -3.37
C PRO A 135 -34.44 3.49 -2.44
N LEU A 136 -33.68 4.43 -1.86
CA LEU A 136 -32.68 4.11 -0.85
C LEU A 136 -33.36 3.91 0.52
N THR A 137 -32.93 2.90 1.26
CA THR A 137 -33.36 2.75 2.66
C THR A 137 -32.63 3.76 3.54
N PRO A 138 -33.21 4.21 4.68
CA PRO A 138 -32.55 5.16 5.57
C PRO A 138 -31.17 4.70 6.06
N LEU A 139 -31.01 3.39 6.29
CA LEU A 139 -29.73 2.80 6.67
C LEU A 139 -28.70 2.93 5.54
N LEU A 140 -29.08 2.62 4.31
CA LEU A 140 -28.19 2.73 3.16
C LEU A 140 -27.76 4.18 2.91
N GLU A 141 -28.70 5.12 3.03
CA GLU A 141 -28.42 6.56 2.94
C GLU A 141 -27.41 7.01 4.01
N ALA A 142 -27.62 6.63 5.27
CA ALA A 142 -26.69 6.94 6.36
C ALA A 142 -25.28 6.36 6.10
N LEU A 143 -25.21 5.12 5.60
CA LEU A 143 -23.93 4.48 5.24
C LEU A 143 -23.22 5.19 4.08
N LEU A 144 -23.97 5.65 3.07
CA LEU A 144 -23.39 6.42 1.96
C LEU A 144 -22.83 7.75 2.44
N ILE A 145 -23.58 8.48 3.28
CA ILE A 145 -23.13 9.75 3.87
C ILE A 145 -21.85 9.53 4.69
N ALA A 146 -21.82 8.50 5.55
CA ALA A 146 -20.64 8.17 6.36
C ALA A 146 -19.42 7.84 5.47
N ASN A 147 -19.61 7.08 4.39
CA ASN A 147 -18.54 6.76 3.44
C ASN A 147 -18.02 8.01 2.71
N VAL A 148 -18.91 8.92 2.28
CA VAL A 148 -18.52 10.19 1.66
C VAL A 148 -17.74 11.06 2.65
N ALA A 149 -18.18 11.18 3.90
CA ALA A 149 -17.46 11.92 4.93
C ALA A 149 -16.05 11.34 5.18
N ALA A 150 -15.94 10.01 5.29
CA ALA A 150 -14.65 9.33 5.45
C ALA A 150 -13.75 9.49 4.21
N PHE A 151 -14.33 9.51 3.00
CA PHE A 151 -13.62 9.76 1.76
C PHE A 151 -13.09 11.20 1.70
N VAL A 152 -13.93 12.20 1.99
CA VAL A 152 -13.54 13.62 2.02
C VAL A 152 -12.42 13.84 3.02
N TRP A 153 -12.52 13.28 4.24
CA TRP A 153 -11.45 13.32 5.23
C TRP A 153 -10.12 12.77 4.68
N ARG A 154 -10.16 11.60 4.03
CA ARG A 154 -8.97 10.95 3.45
C ARG A 154 -8.35 11.80 2.34
N VAL A 155 -9.18 12.37 1.46
CA VAL A 155 -8.73 13.25 0.38
C VAL A 155 -8.12 14.52 0.96
N GLY A 156 -8.77 15.14 1.94
CA GLY A 156 -8.28 16.34 2.63
C GLY A 156 -6.93 16.12 3.29
N MET A 157 -6.76 15.01 4.02
CA MET A 157 -5.47 14.65 4.61
C MET A 157 -4.39 14.41 3.56
N ARG A 158 -4.70 13.68 2.48
CA ARG A 158 -3.74 13.46 1.39
C ARG A 158 -3.31 14.77 0.75
N PHE A 159 -4.26 15.68 0.48
CA PHE A 159 -3.98 17.00 -0.06
C PHE A 159 -3.11 17.80 0.90
N ALA A 160 -3.52 17.95 2.15
CA ALA A 160 -2.82 18.79 3.14
C ALA A 160 -1.37 18.35 3.36
N PHE A 161 -1.13 17.05 3.54
CA PHE A 161 0.24 16.54 3.73
C PHE A 161 1.10 16.64 2.47
N THR A 162 0.54 16.39 1.29
CA THR A 162 1.30 16.51 0.03
C THR A 162 1.59 17.98 -0.28
N ALA A 163 0.58 18.85 -0.15
CA ALA A 163 0.71 20.27 -0.41
C ALA A 163 1.70 20.95 0.52
N ARG A 164 1.76 20.53 1.80
CA ARG A 164 2.71 21.04 2.77
C ARG A 164 4.17 20.76 2.41
N GLU A 165 4.45 19.63 1.75
CA GLU A 165 5.83 19.22 1.45
C GLU A 165 6.24 19.49 -0.01
N TYR A 166 5.29 19.50 -0.96
CA TYR A 166 5.57 19.59 -2.40
C TYR A 166 4.79 20.69 -3.11
N GLY A 167 4.05 21.52 -2.37
CA GLY A 167 3.23 22.61 -2.91
C GLY A 167 1.83 22.17 -3.36
N TRP A 168 0.93 23.14 -3.46
CA TRP A 168 -0.50 22.89 -3.70
C TRP A 168 -0.79 22.16 -5.03
N ARG A 169 0.04 22.36 -6.06
CA ARG A 169 -0.08 21.69 -7.36
C ARG A 169 0.09 20.18 -7.21
N GLU A 170 1.11 19.74 -6.49
CA GLU A 170 1.29 18.31 -6.20
C GLU A 170 0.22 17.77 -5.26
N GLY A 171 -0.26 18.59 -4.33
CA GLY A 171 -1.45 18.28 -3.53
C GLY A 171 -2.66 17.93 -4.40
N ALA A 172 -2.98 18.76 -5.39
CA ALA A 172 -4.09 18.52 -6.32
C ALA A 172 -3.85 17.28 -7.20
N LEU A 173 -2.64 17.14 -7.76
CA LEU A 173 -2.28 15.97 -8.57
C LEU A 173 -2.35 14.66 -7.76
N ALA A 174 -2.04 14.68 -6.45
CA ALA A 174 -2.19 13.52 -5.59
C ALA A 174 -3.64 13.04 -5.42
N ILE A 175 -4.62 13.94 -5.54
CA ILE A 175 -6.06 13.60 -5.57
C ILE A 175 -6.39 12.97 -6.93
N LEU A 176 -5.97 13.60 -8.03
CA LEU A 176 -6.23 13.12 -9.39
C LEU A 176 -5.63 11.73 -9.65
N ARG A 177 -4.54 11.38 -8.94
CA ARG A 177 -3.93 10.04 -9.00
C ARG A 177 -4.70 8.97 -8.22
N LEU A 178 -5.75 9.29 -7.45
CA LEU A 178 -6.50 8.30 -6.66
C LEU A 178 -7.13 7.18 -7.51
N PRO A 179 -7.85 7.46 -8.61
CA PRO A 179 -8.42 6.39 -9.43
C PRO A 179 -7.34 5.50 -10.04
N LEU A 180 -6.24 6.09 -10.50
CA LEU A 180 -5.09 5.36 -11.02
C LEU A 180 -4.47 4.44 -9.95
N ALA A 181 -4.31 4.94 -8.72
CA ALA A 181 -3.82 4.16 -7.60
C ALA A 181 -4.74 2.97 -7.26
N ASN A 182 -6.06 3.14 -7.39
CA ASN A 182 -7.01 2.05 -7.19
C ASN A 182 -6.91 0.98 -8.29
N VAL A 183 -6.79 1.39 -9.56
CA VAL A 183 -6.57 0.47 -10.68
C VAL A 183 -5.28 -0.34 -10.47
N ILE A 184 -4.19 0.34 -10.09
CA ILE A 184 -2.92 -0.31 -9.74
C ILE A 184 -3.13 -1.32 -8.61
N ALA A 185 -3.87 -0.96 -7.55
CA ALA A 185 -4.13 -1.84 -6.43
C ALA A 185 -4.92 -3.10 -6.83
N ILE A 186 -5.94 -2.95 -7.69
CA ILE A 186 -6.74 -4.07 -8.21
C ILE A 186 -5.85 -5.03 -9.01
N ILE A 187 -5.08 -4.50 -9.98
CA ILE A 187 -4.23 -5.31 -10.84
C ILE A 187 -3.12 -5.99 -10.04
N ALA A 188 -2.46 -5.25 -9.15
CA ALA A 188 -1.41 -5.79 -8.28
C ALA A 188 -1.95 -6.87 -7.34
N GLY A 189 -3.14 -6.67 -6.76
CA GLY A 189 -3.80 -7.67 -5.92
C GLY A 189 -4.12 -8.95 -6.68
N ARG A 190 -4.71 -8.84 -7.88
CA ARG A 190 -4.94 -10.00 -8.75
C ARG A 190 -3.64 -10.73 -9.09
N ARG A 191 -2.59 -10.00 -9.52
CA ARG A 191 -1.29 -10.59 -9.85
C ARG A 191 -0.67 -11.31 -8.65
N ALA A 192 -0.73 -10.71 -7.46
CA ALA A 192 -0.19 -11.30 -6.24
C ALA A 192 -0.92 -12.60 -5.86
N VAL A 193 -2.25 -12.61 -5.89
CA VAL A 193 -3.04 -13.82 -5.58
C VAL A 193 -2.76 -14.95 -6.57
N LEU A 194 -2.69 -14.65 -7.88
CA LEU A 194 -2.37 -15.65 -8.89
C LEU A 194 -0.93 -16.16 -8.76
N ALA A 195 0.03 -15.30 -8.43
CA ALA A 195 1.41 -15.68 -8.17
C ALA A 195 1.51 -16.60 -6.94
N TYR A 196 0.79 -16.30 -5.86
CA TYR A 196 0.76 -17.16 -4.68
C TYR A 196 0.05 -18.50 -4.95
N ALA A 197 -1.06 -18.50 -5.68
CA ALA A 197 -1.72 -19.74 -6.08
C ALA A 197 -0.79 -20.63 -6.95
N ALA A 198 0.05 -20.00 -7.79
CA ALA A 198 1.06 -20.70 -8.55
C ALA A 198 2.12 -21.37 -7.66
N THR A 199 2.53 -20.72 -6.56
CA THR A 199 3.51 -21.30 -5.61
C THR A 199 2.94 -22.48 -4.84
N LEU A 200 1.65 -22.44 -4.49
CA LEU A 200 0.96 -23.60 -3.91
C LEU A 200 0.90 -24.79 -4.88
N GLY A 201 0.90 -24.53 -6.19
CA GLY A 201 1.01 -25.54 -7.24
C GLY A 201 2.44 -26.01 -7.56
N GLY A 202 3.42 -25.71 -6.70
CA GLY A 202 4.81 -26.18 -6.83
C GLY A 202 5.72 -25.34 -7.74
N ARG A 203 5.25 -24.19 -8.26
CA ARG A 203 6.10 -23.27 -9.03
C ARG A 203 6.93 -22.39 -8.09
N ALA A 204 8.18 -22.11 -8.45
CA ALA A 204 9.00 -21.17 -7.70
C ALA A 204 8.39 -19.75 -7.74
N ALA A 205 8.46 -19.03 -6.63
CA ALA A 205 8.04 -17.63 -6.58
C ALA A 205 8.96 -16.81 -7.51
N VAL A 206 8.40 -16.27 -8.60
CA VAL A 206 9.18 -15.48 -9.56
C VAL A 206 9.58 -14.17 -8.88
N TRP A 207 10.89 -14.03 -8.63
CA TRP A 207 11.51 -12.83 -8.08
C TRP A 207 11.57 -11.74 -9.15
N ASP A 208 10.67 -10.78 -9.08
CA ASP A 208 10.62 -9.67 -10.03
C ASP A 208 11.29 -8.43 -9.42
N LYS A 209 12.60 -8.24 -9.68
CA LYS A 209 13.38 -7.11 -9.12
C LYS A 209 12.76 -5.79 -9.58
N THR A 210 12.58 -4.87 -8.64
CA THR A 210 12.27 -3.48 -8.97
C THR A 210 13.52 -2.79 -9.53
N GLU A 211 13.41 -2.21 -10.72
CA GLU A 211 14.45 -1.36 -11.31
C GLU A 211 14.70 -0.15 -10.38
N HIS A 212 15.96 0.18 -10.16
CA HIS A 212 16.34 1.35 -9.35
C HIS A 212 16.63 2.53 -10.28
N GLU A 213 15.85 3.61 -10.15
CA GLU A 213 16.14 4.88 -10.82
C GLU A 213 17.28 5.63 -10.10
N VAL A 214 17.96 6.52 -10.83
CA VAL A 214 19.08 7.37 -10.33
C VAL A 214 18.63 8.19 -9.12
N HIS A 215 19.41 8.26 -8.04
CA HIS A 215 18.97 8.92 -6.81
C HIS A 215 18.88 10.46 -6.97
N PRO A 216 17.85 11.16 -6.46
CA PRO A 216 17.69 12.62 -6.63
C PRO A 216 18.89 13.46 -6.19
N ALA A 217 19.62 13.02 -5.17
CA ALA A 217 20.85 13.68 -4.71
C ALA A 217 21.98 13.66 -5.77
N GLN A 218 21.99 12.65 -6.65
CA GLN A 218 22.96 12.56 -7.75
C GLN A 218 22.64 13.54 -8.89
N LEU A 219 21.39 14.05 -8.95
CA LEU A 219 20.94 15.03 -9.93
C LEU A 219 20.96 16.48 -9.39
N GLY A 220 21.46 16.72 -8.17
CA GLY A 220 21.50 18.05 -7.58
C GLY A 220 20.13 18.65 -7.22
N LEU A 221 19.05 17.86 -7.31
CA LEU A 221 17.67 18.29 -7.04
C LEU A 221 17.32 18.36 -5.55
N ALA A 222 18.30 18.14 -4.66
CA ALA A 222 18.11 18.13 -3.21
C ALA A 222 18.02 19.55 -2.60
N GLY A 223 18.16 20.61 -3.40
CA GLY A 223 18.07 22.00 -2.94
C GLY A 223 17.17 22.84 -3.85
N ASN A 224 16.30 23.63 -3.24
CA ASN A 224 15.37 24.62 -3.83
C ASN A 224 14.05 24.08 -4.40
N ALA A 225 13.11 23.79 -3.50
CA ALA A 225 11.71 24.10 -3.76
C ALA A 225 11.37 25.37 -2.96
N ARG A 226 11.31 26.52 -3.65
CA ARG A 226 10.61 27.71 -3.16
C ARG A 226 9.12 27.57 -3.45
#